data_AF-D2QGT8-F1
#
_entry.id   AF-D2QGT8-F1
#
_cell.length_a   1.000
_cell.length_b   1.000
_cell.length_c   1.000
_cell.angle_alpha   90.00
_cell.angle_beta   90.00
_cell.angle_gamma   90.00
#
_symmetry.space_group_name_H-M   'P 1'
#
loop_
_entity.id
_entity.type
_entity.pdbx_description
1 polymer ?
#
loop_
_entity_poly.entity_id
_entity_poly.type
_entity_poly.pdbx_seq_one_letter_code
_entity_poly.pdbx_strand_id
1 'polypeptide(L)'
;MQNEEQQSLKHDFTFGGGPTNSYYFANGLGITYEVMFQPSGHLFPDYPEFNRDVFEFIIRIEENILTINPPADSLLPPTIAAIFRDFFKREGAVVVYICDSSDGRQAVRFRKFNSWYSYFEGRGTPLMKIDLEFEDKDMPVYTSLIVQAKHPLLQRIIVAYQQLILWADDPDKQ
;
A
#
# COMPACT_ATOMS: atom_id res chain seq x y z
N MET A 1 19.33 -9.71 -32.69
CA MET A 1 17.88 -9.99 -32.69
C MET A 1 17.61 -11.04 -31.64
N GLN A 2 17.13 -10.61 -30.48
CA GLN A 2 16.39 -11.38 -29.47
C GLN A 2 16.03 -10.36 -28.36
N ASN A 3 15.27 -9.34 -28.75
CA ASN A 3 14.42 -8.62 -27.79
C ASN A 3 13.13 -9.42 -27.77
N GLU A 4 13.11 -10.49 -27.00
CA GLU A 4 11.86 -11.16 -26.67
C GLU A 4 11.05 -10.16 -25.83
N GLU A 5 9.91 -9.77 -26.39
CA GLU A 5 8.79 -9.16 -25.70
C GLU A 5 8.59 -9.87 -24.36
N GLN A 6 9.10 -9.29 -23.28
CA GLN A 6 8.65 -9.67 -21.96
C GLN A 6 7.27 -9.04 -21.77
N GLN A 7 6.28 -9.70 -22.39
CA GLN A 7 4.86 -9.42 -22.29
C GLN A 7 4.54 -9.17 -20.82
N SER A 8 3.95 -8.02 -20.54
CA SER A 8 3.64 -7.54 -19.20
C SER A 8 2.88 -8.60 -18.39
N LEU A 9 3.58 -9.37 -17.54
CA LEU A 9 3.03 -10.41 -16.65
C LEU A 9 2.21 -9.79 -15.51
N LYS A 10 1.13 -9.08 -15.81
CA LYS A 10 0.20 -8.52 -14.82
C LYS A 10 -1.23 -8.69 -15.32
N HIS A 11 -2.19 -8.60 -14.42
CA HIS A 11 -3.59 -8.43 -14.81
C HIS A 11 -3.81 -7.04 -15.39
N ASP A 12 -4.74 -6.96 -16.34
CA ASP A 12 -5.28 -5.67 -16.74
C ASP A 12 -6.09 -5.09 -15.59
N PHE A 13 -5.91 -3.80 -15.36
CA PHE A 13 -6.57 -3.07 -14.31
C PHE A 13 -7.14 -1.76 -14.85
N THR A 14 -8.21 -1.29 -14.24
CA THR A 14 -8.87 -0.02 -14.57
C THR A 14 -8.84 0.90 -13.36
N PHE A 15 -8.66 2.19 -13.61
CA PHE A 15 -8.86 3.21 -12.58
C PHE A 15 -10.34 3.57 -12.55
N GLY A 16 -11.03 3.23 -11.45
CA GLY A 16 -12.43 3.58 -11.22
C GLY A 16 -12.61 4.95 -10.56
N GLY A 17 -11.55 5.52 -9.98
CA GLY A 17 -11.59 6.84 -9.36
C GLY A 17 -12.35 6.86 -8.04
N GLY A 18 -13.20 7.87 -7.84
CA GLY A 18 -13.97 8.04 -6.61
C GLY A 18 -13.16 8.60 -5.42
N PRO A 19 -13.78 8.72 -4.24
CA PRO A 19 -13.16 9.33 -3.07
C PRO A 19 -11.95 8.55 -2.54
N THR A 20 -11.86 7.26 -2.86
CA THR A 20 -10.80 6.32 -2.42
C THR A 20 -9.75 6.03 -3.49
N ASN A 21 -9.79 6.70 -4.65
CA ASN A 21 -8.89 6.45 -5.78
C ASN A 21 -8.81 4.95 -6.13
N SER A 22 -9.97 4.32 -6.35
CA SER A 22 -10.06 2.87 -6.53
C SER A 22 -9.55 2.39 -7.89
N TYR A 23 -8.85 1.27 -7.86
CA TYR A 23 -8.41 0.48 -9.00
C TYR A 23 -9.04 -0.91 -8.93
N TYR A 24 -9.44 -1.45 -10.07
CA TYR A 24 -10.06 -2.77 -10.15
C TYR A 24 -9.30 -3.66 -11.11
N PHE A 25 -9.15 -4.93 -10.75
CA PHE A 25 -8.71 -5.98 -11.67
C PHE A 25 -9.36 -7.30 -11.30
N ALA A 26 -9.60 -8.15 -12.29
CA ALA A 26 -10.07 -9.50 -12.08
C ALA A 26 -8.96 -10.49 -12.43
N ASN A 27 -8.87 -11.57 -11.68
CA ASN A 27 -8.08 -12.72 -12.12
C ASN A 27 -8.92 -13.64 -13.02
N GLY A 28 -8.26 -14.58 -13.70
CA GLY A 28 -8.93 -15.56 -14.58
C GLY A 28 -9.89 -16.53 -13.88
N LEU A 29 -10.09 -16.42 -12.56
CA LEU A 29 -10.97 -17.25 -11.75
C LEU A 29 -12.26 -16.52 -11.34
N GLY A 30 -12.52 -15.31 -11.86
CA GLY A 30 -13.70 -14.54 -11.49
C GLY A 30 -13.63 -13.96 -10.08
N ILE A 31 -12.42 -13.73 -9.57
CA ILE A 31 -12.19 -12.97 -8.34
C ILE A 31 -11.79 -11.55 -8.76
N THR A 32 -12.62 -10.58 -8.38
CA THR A 32 -12.37 -9.16 -8.61
C THR A 32 -11.79 -8.56 -7.34
N TYR A 33 -10.64 -7.92 -7.49
CA TYR A 33 -9.98 -7.17 -6.44
C TYR A 33 -10.24 -5.69 -6.62
N GLU A 34 -10.42 -5.00 -5.49
CA GLU A 34 -10.35 -3.56 -5.40
C GLU A 34 -9.08 -3.16 -4.63
N VAL A 35 -8.31 -2.27 -5.23
CA VAL A 35 -7.16 -1.60 -4.61
C VAL A 35 -7.52 -0.13 -4.43
N MET A 36 -7.42 0.37 -3.21
CA MET A 36 -7.76 1.74 -2.84
C MET A 36 -6.53 2.47 -2.34
N PHE A 37 -6.48 3.77 -2.64
CA PHE A 37 -5.62 4.75 -1.99
C PHE A 37 -6.52 5.77 -1.30
N GLN A 38 -7.00 5.39 -0.12
CA GLN A 38 -7.98 6.16 0.65
C GLN A 38 -7.30 7.41 1.23
N PRO A 39 -7.82 8.63 1.02
CA PRO A 39 -7.26 9.83 1.65
C PRO A 39 -7.25 9.71 3.18
N SER A 40 -6.08 9.85 3.77
CA SER A 40 -5.82 9.55 5.18
C SER A 40 -4.95 10.61 5.86
N GLY A 41 -5.17 11.89 5.53
CA GLY A 41 -4.46 13.02 6.16
C GLY A 41 -4.61 13.12 7.67
N HIS A 42 -5.63 12.48 8.23
CA HIS A 42 -5.84 12.37 9.67
C HIS A 42 -4.74 11.56 10.39
N LEU A 43 -3.91 10.80 9.66
CA LEU A 43 -2.72 10.15 10.21
C LEU A 43 -1.58 11.14 10.50
N PHE A 44 -1.65 12.37 9.96
CA PHE A 44 -0.63 13.40 10.17
C PHE A 44 -1.28 14.79 10.35
N PRO A 45 -2.16 14.99 11.36
CA PRO A 45 -2.90 16.23 11.56
C PRO A 45 -1.97 17.45 11.75
N ASP A 46 -0.82 17.25 12.39
CA ASP A 46 0.16 18.29 12.70
C ASP A 46 1.10 18.65 11.53
N TYR A 47 0.84 18.08 10.34
CA TYR A 47 1.68 18.21 9.15
C TYR A 47 0.89 18.72 7.93
N PRO A 48 0.34 19.94 7.99
CA PRO A 48 -0.48 20.51 6.91
C PRO A 48 0.26 20.64 5.57
N GLU A 49 1.59 20.63 5.57
CA GLU A 49 2.42 20.69 4.36
C GLU A 49 2.31 19.47 3.44
N PHE A 50 1.84 18.31 3.95
CA PHE A 50 1.64 17.11 3.12
C PHE A 50 0.40 16.28 3.49
N ASN A 51 -0.32 16.58 4.59
CA ASN A 51 -1.42 15.71 5.05
C ASN A 51 -2.54 15.51 4.02
N ARG A 52 -2.74 16.45 3.08
CA ARG A 52 -3.73 16.33 2.00
C ARG A 52 -3.35 15.28 0.96
N ASP A 53 -2.07 14.94 0.89
CA ASP A 53 -1.50 13.99 -0.07
C ASP A 53 -1.14 12.65 0.60
N VAL A 54 -1.69 12.39 1.79
CA VAL A 54 -1.54 11.12 2.51
C VAL A 54 -2.67 10.18 2.13
N PHE A 55 -2.31 8.94 1.81
CA PHE A 55 -3.24 7.90 1.44
C PHE A 55 -2.94 6.58 2.14
N GLU A 56 -3.97 5.87 2.58
CA GLU A 56 -3.85 4.48 3.00
C GLU A 56 -4.02 3.53 1.82
N PHE A 57 -3.06 2.62 1.64
CA PHE A 57 -3.17 1.52 0.69
C PHE A 57 -4.01 0.40 1.29
N ILE A 58 -5.10 0.05 0.62
CA ILE A 58 -6.01 -1.04 1.00
C ILE A 58 -6.24 -1.94 -0.21
N ILE A 59 -6.24 -3.25 0.02
CA ILE A 59 -6.65 -4.23 -0.99
C ILE A 59 -7.71 -5.16 -0.42
N ARG A 60 -8.81 -5.33 -1.14
CA ARG A 60 -9.89 -6.26 -0.77
C ARG A 60 -10.41 -7.01 -1.99
N ILE A 61 -11.17 -8.06 -1.71
CA ILE A 61 -11.95 -8.77 -2.72
C ILE A 61 -13.29 -8.06 -2.82
N GLU A 62 -13.59 -7.50 -3.98
CA GLU A 62 -14.88 -6.87 -4.27
C GLU A 62 -15.90 -7.95 -4.66
N GLU A 63 -15.48 -8.92 -5.47
CA GLU A 63 -16.34 -10.01 -5.93
C GLU A 63 -15.58 -11.33 -5.94
N ASN A 64 -16.27 -12.41 -5.53
CA ASN A 64 -15.74 -13.76 -5.56
C ASN A 64 -16.83 -14.71 -6.04
N ILE A 65 -16.99 -14.79 -7.37
CA ILE A 65 -18.09 -15.52 -8.02
C ILE A 65 -18.07 -17.00 -7.63
N LEU A 66 -16.88 -17.57 -7.46
CA LEU A 66 -16.70 -18.99 -7.11
C LEU A 66 -16.80 -19.27 -5.60
N THR A 67 -16.92 -18.24 -4.75
CA THR A 67 -16.96 -18.31 -3.27
C THR A 67 -15.84 -19.16 -2.65
N ILE A 68 -14.70 -19.25 -3.33
CA ILE A 68 -13.51 -19.99 -2.88
C ILE A 68 -12.52 -19.09 -2.16
N ASN A 69 -11.68 -19.64 -1.30
CA ASN A 69 -10.50 -18.91 -0.86
C ASN A 69 -9.61 -18.61 -2.07
N PRO A 70 -9.19 -17.35 -2.30
CA PRO A 70 -8.35 -17.04 -3.45
C PRO A 70 -7.05 -17.85 -3.40
N PRO A 71 -6.72 -18.60 -4.47
CA PRO A 71 -5.45 -19.29 -4.54
C PRO A 71 -4.29 -18.31 -4.65
N ALA A 72 -3.06 -18.83 -4.58
CA ALA A 72 -1.88 -18.03 -4.89
C ALA A 72 -1.96 -17.51 -6.34
N ASP A 73 -1.86 -16.19 -6.49
CA ASP A 73 -1.88 -15.51 -7.77
C ASP A 73 -0.50 -14.90 -8.04
N SER A 74 0.23 -15.49 -8.99
CA SER A 74 1.57 -15.03 -9.36
C SER A 74 1.57 -13.70 -10.11
N LEU A 75 0.44 -13.30 -10.70
CA LEU A 75 0.27 -12.02 -11.38
C LEU A 75 -0.17 -10.91 -10.42
N LEU A 76 -0.62 -11.23 -9.21
CA LEU A 76 -1.01 -10.25 -8.21
C LEU A 76 0.15 -9.28 -7.85
N PRO A 77 1.36 -9.75 -7.43
CA PRO A 77 2.48 -8.84 -7.13
C PRO A 77 2.83 -7.85 -8.27
N PRO A 78 3.05 -8.29 -9.52
CA PRO A 78 3.35 -7.35 -10.63
C PRO A 78 2.16 -6.45 -10.99
N THR A 79 0.91 -6.86 -10.73
CA THR A 79 -0.27 -6.01 -10.87
C THR A 79 -0.28 -4.89 -9.84
N ILE A 80 -0.07 -5.22 -8.56
CA ILE A 80 0.04 -4.22 -7.48
C ILE A 80 1.20 -3.26 -7.77
N ALA A 81 2.35 -3.75 -8.20
CA ALA A 81 3.48 -2.91 -8.60
C ALA A 81 3.13 -1.94 -9.75
N ALA A 82 2.27 -2.35 -10.69
CA ALA A 82 1.82 -1.50 -11.78
C ALA A 82 0.81 -0.44 -11.33
N ILE A 83 -0.10 -0.80 -10.42
CA ILE A 83 -1.05 0.13 -9.80
C ILE A 83 -0.31 1.19 -8.98
N PHE A 84 0.66 0.80 -8.14
CA PHE A 84 1.52 1.74 -7.42
C PHE A 84 2.23 2.71 -8.38
N ARG A 85 2.85 2.21 -9.46
CA ARG A 85 3.51 3.07 -10.46
C ARG A 85 2.55 4.04 -11.14
N ASP A 86 1.31 3.63 -11.37
CA ASP A 86 0.30 4.52 -11.93
C ASP A 86 -0.13 5.59 -10.92
N PHE A 87 -0.44 5.19 -9.68
CA PHE A 87 -0.86 6.09 -8.62
C PHE A 87 0.21 7.16 -8.30
N PHE A 88 1.48 6.75 -8.20
CA PHE A 88 2.60 7.63 -7.93
C PHE A 88 2.99 8.56 -9.10
N LYS A 89 2.24 8.57 -10.22
CA LYS A 89 2.28 9.69 -11.17
C LYS A 89 1.74 10.99 -10.55
N ARG A 90 0.93 10.87 -9.49
CA ARG A 90 0.59 11.99 -8.60
C ARG A 90 1.82 12.38 -7.80
N GLU A 91 2.39 13.54 -8.15
CA GLU A 91 3.47 14.14 -7.37
C GLU A 91 2.98 14.44 -5.94
N GLY A 92 3.86 14.30 -4.95
CA GLY A 92 3.54 14.60 -3.56
C GLY A 92 2.87 13.45 -2.77
N ALA A 93 2.46 12.37 -3.42
CA ALA A 93 1.75 11.28 -2.75
C ALA A 93 2.62 10.61 -1.66
N VAL A 94 2.01 10.42 -0.49
CA VAL A 94 2.54 9.70 0.66
C VAL A 94 1.61 8.53 0.94
N VAL A 95 2.08 7.30 0.77
CA VAL A 95 1.24 6.11 0.97
C VAL A 95 1.65 5.42 2.26
N VAL A 96 0.67 5.11 3.11
CA VAL A 96 0.83 4.30 4.31
C VAL A 96 0.08 2.99 4.11
N TYR A 97 0.71 1.87 4.45
CA TYR A 97 0.04 0.58 4.57
C TYR A 97 -0.01 0.20 6.04
N ILE A 98 -1.19 -0.04 6.60
CA ILE A 98 -1.36 -0.53 7.97
C ILE A 98 -1.98 -1.91 7.88
N CYS A 99 -1.34 -2.90 8.50
CA CYS A 99 -1.93 -4.23 8.60
C CYS A 99 -3.04 -4.19 9.64
N ASP A 100 -4.27 -4.49 9.22
CA ASP A 100 -5.35 -4.86 10.15
C ASP A 100 -4.82 -5.92 11.13
N SER A 101 -5.16 -5.84 12.41
CA SER A 101 -4.74 -6.75 13.48
C SER A 101 -5.92 -7.51 14.12
N SER A 102 -7.15 -7.25 13.66
CA SER A 102 -8.40 -7.77 14.25
C SER A 102 -8.52 -9.30 14.29
N ASP A 103 -7.86 -10.01 13.38
CA ASP A 103 -7.89 -11.48 13.27
C ASP A 103 -6.58 -12.16 13.70
N GLY A 104 -5.61 -11.41 14.23
CA GLY A 104 -4.29 -11.93 14.65
C GLY A 104 -3.35 -12.32 13.49
N ARG A 105 -3.66 -11.99 12.23
CA ARG A 105 -2.86 -12.34 11.04
C ARG A 105 -2.02 -11.20 10.47
N GLN A 106 -1.81 -10.12 11.24
CA GLN A 106 -1.08 -8.93 10.80
C GLN A 106 0.33 -9.24 10.30
N ALA A 107 1.07 -10.12 10.98
CA ALA A 107 2.42 -10.51 10.54
C ALA A 107 2.40 -11.28 9.21
N VAL A 108 1.34 -12.07 8.94
CA VAL A 108 1.16 -12.77 7.65
C VAL A 108 0.88 -11.77 6.54
N ARG A 109 -0.01 -10.80 6.79
CA ARG A 109 -0.33 -9.70 5.86
C ARG A 109 0.92 -8.87 5.54
N PHE A 110 1.71 -8.52 6.56
CA PHE A 110 2.94 -7.77 6.39
C PHE A 110 3.97 -8.52 5.54
N ARG A 111 4.21 -9.82 5.80
CA ARG A 111 5.07 -10.65 4.95
C ARG A 111 4.58 -10.73 3.51
N LYS A 112 3.26 -10.83 3.31
CA LYS A 112 2.65 -10.85 1.98
C LYS A 112 2.90 -9.53 1.24
N PHE A 113 2.69 -8.40 1.92
CA PHE A 113 2.97 -7.07 1.37
C PHE A 113 4.46 -6.89 1.04
N ASN A 114 5.38 -7.30 1.92
CA ASN A 114 6.82 -7.26 1.65
C ASN A 114 7.22 -8.09 0.44
N SER A 115 6.61 -9.26 0.27
CA SER A 115 6.80 -10.08 -0.94
C SER A 115 6.26 -9.42 -2.20
N TRP A 116 5.23 -8.58 -2.11
CA TRP A 116 4.77 -7.77 -3.24
C TRP A 116 5.69 -6.59 -3.50
N TYR A 117 6.21 -5.95 -2.44
CA TYR A 117 7.11 -4.82 -2.54
C TYR A 117 8.41 -5.14 -3.28
N SER A 118 9.00 -6.30 -2.99
CA SER A 118 10.25 -6.73 -3.60
C SER A 118 10.19 -6.87 -5.13
N TYR A 119 9.00 -7.01 -5.73
CA TYR A 119 8.83 -7.04 -7.19
C TYR A 119 9.17 -5.72 -7.89
N PHE A 120 9.13 -4.58 -7.18
CA PHE A 120 9.41 -3.27 -7.77
C PHE A 120 10.69 -2.61 -7.27
N GLU A 121 11.23 -3.03 -6.12
CA GLU A 121 12.50 -2.52 -5.55
C GLU A 121 13.70 -2.64 -6.53
N GLY A 122 13.69 -3.61 -7.45
CA GLY A 122 14.78 -3.85 -8.41
C GLY A 122 14.64 -3.23 -9.81
N ARG A 123 13.55 -2.50 -10.13
CA ARG A 123 13.25 -2.06 -11.51
C ARG A 123 13.34 -0.55 -11.75
N GLY A 124 14.19 0.15 -10.98
CA GLY A 124 14.43 1.58 -11.15
C GLY A 124 13.24 2.47 -10.74
N THR A 125 12.28 1.94 -9.97
CA THR A 125 11.22 2.77 -9.40
C THR A 125 11.80 3.66 -8.29
N PRO A 126 11.58 4.99 -8.33
CA PRO A 126 12.12 5.90 -7.33
C PRO A 126 11.30 5.86 -6.04
N LEU A 127 10.75 4.71 -5.65
CA LEU A 127 9.97 4.55 -4.43
C LEU A 127 10.88 4.07 -3.30
N MET A 128 10.76 4.73 -2.16
CA MET A 128 11.37 4.35 -0.90
C MET A 128 10.29 3.73 -0.01
N LYS A 129 10.65 2.68 0.71
CA LYS A 129 9.82 2.08 1.74
C LYS A 129 10.53 2.08 3.08
N ILE A 130 9.78 2.43 4.12
CA ILE A 130 10.24 2.39 5.51
C ILE A 130 9.19 1.62 6.28
N ASP A 131 9.62 0.59 6.98
CA ASP A 131 8.75 -0.22 7.83
C ASP A 131 8.84 0.25 9.28
N LEU A 132 7.72 0.22 9.98
CA LEU A 132 7.67 0.35 11.43
C LEU A 132 6.82 -0.79 12.02
N GLU A 133 7.24 -1.21 13.21
CA GLU A 133 6.55 -2.16 14.06
C GLU A 133 6.50 -1.55 15.47
N PHE A 134 5.31 -1.51 16.07
CA PHE A 134 5.08 -1.02 17.43
C PHE A 134 3.90 -1.77 18.06
N GLU A 135 3.73 -1.65 19.37
CA GLU A 135 2.61 -2.26 20.09
C GLU A 135 1.49 -1.23 20.29
N ASP A 136 0.24 -1.62 20.02
CA ASP A 136 -0.96 -0.88 20.38
C ASP A 136 -1.91 -1.85 21.10
N LYS A 137 -2.27 -1.54 22.35
CA LYS A 137 -3.16 -2.38 23.20
C LYS A 137 -2.72 -3.85 23.23
N ASP A 138 -1.44 -4.09 23.52
CA ASP A 138 -0.80 -5.41 23.58
C ASP A 138 -0.82 -6.19 22.24
N MET A 139 -1.11 -5.52 21.12
CA MET A 139 -1.14 -6.12 19.79
C MET A 139 -0.08 -5.45 18.90
N PRO A 140 0.78 -6.22 18.22
CA PRO A 140 1.76 -5.64 17.31
C PRO A 140 1.05 -5.06 16.08
N VAL A 141 1.40 -3.83 15.74
CA VAL A 141 0.99 -3.12 14.54
C VAL A 141 2.16 -3.14 13.56
N TYR A 142 1.90 -3.62 12.35
CA TYR A 142 2.86 -3.58 11.24
C TYR A 142 2.42 -2.55 10.22
N THR A 143 3.31 -1.62 9.91
CA THR A 143 3.04 -0.57 8.93
C THR A 143 4.23 -0.33 8.00
N SER A 144 3.93 0.14 6.80
CA SER A 144 4.92 0.60 5.84
C SER A 144 4.57 1.98 5.31
N LEU A 145 5.53 2.89 5.31
CA LEU A 145 5.51 4.13 4.53
C LEU A 145 6.09 3.84 3.15
N ILE A 146 5.43 4.32 2.09
CA ILE A 146 5.88 4.28 0.71
C ILE A 146 5.80 5.70 0.15
N VAL A 147 6.92 6.21 -0.36
CA VAL A 147 7.03 7.59 -0.85
C VAL A 147 8.04 7.68 -1.98
N GLN A 148 7.95 8.68 -2.84
CA GLN A 148 9.01 8.94 -3.80
C GLN A 148 10.31 9.35 -3.09
N ALA A 149 11.44 8.74 -3.45
CA ALA A 149 12.77 9.03 -2.92
C ALA A 149 13.24 10.46 -3.20
N LYS A 150 12.62 11.15 -4.17
CA LYS A 150 12.87 12.57 -4.49
C LYS A 150 11.80 13.51 -3.95
N HIS A 151 10.92 13.03 -3.07
CA HIS A 151 9.88 13.86 -2.49
C HIS A 151 10.50 15.07 -1.75
N PRO A 152 10.07 16.32 -2.02
CA PRO A 152 10.72 17.51 -1.47
C PRO A 152 10.68 17.56 0.06
N LEU A 153 9.65 16.96 0.66
CA LEU A 153 9.45 16.86 2.12
C LEU A 153 9.88 15.51 2.72
N LEU A 154 10.69 14.70 2.01
CA LEU A 154 11.01 13.32 2.43
C LEU A 154 11.44 13.22 3.89
N GLN A 155 12.40 14.03 4.33
CA GLN A 155 12.89 14.01 5.71
C GLN A 155 11.78 14.31 6.72
N ARG A 156 10.90 15.27 6.43
CA ARG A 156 9.79 15.67 7.28
C ARG A 156 8.75 14.54 7.39
N ILE A 157 8.44 13.88 6.28
CA ILE A 157 7.53 12.73 6.24
C ILE A 157 8.10 11.57 7.06
N ILE A 158 9.39 11.28 6.97
CA ILE A 158 10.03 10.21 7.75
C ILE A 158 9.91 10.50 9.25
N VAL A 159 10.21 11.74 9.67
CA VAL A 159 10.07 12.15 11.07
C VAL A 159 8.61 12.01 11.53
N ALA A 160 7.66 12.49 10.74
CA ALA A 160 6.23 12.37 11.05
C ALA A 160 5.79 10.91 11.18
N TYR A 161 6.25 10.04 10.27
CA TYR A 161 5.93 8.62 10.28
C TYR A 161 6.49 7.90 11.51
N GLN A 162 7.72 8.22 11.92
CA GLN A 162 8.33 7.69 13.14
C GLN A 162 7.60 8.14 14.41
N GLN A 163 6.93 9.30 14.39
CA GLN A 163 6.13 9.78 15.51
C GLN A 163 4.81 9.03 15.69
N LEU A 164 4.35 8.23 14.72
CA LEU A 164 3.16 7.39 14.91
C LEU A 164 3.32 6.42 16.11
N ILE A 165 4.55 5.95 16.35
CA ILE A 165 4.89 5.12 17.51
C ILE A 165 4.56 5.86 18.81
N LEU A 166 4.91 7.14 18.88
CA LEU A 166 4.70 7.96 20.08
C LEU A 166 3.23 8.21 20.39
N TRP A 167 2.33 8.11 19.40
CA TRP A 167 0.89 8.25 19.63
C TRP A 167 0.23 6.95 20.09
N ALA A 168 0.77 5.79 19.70
CA ALA A 168 0.32 4.51 20.23
C ALA A 168 0.65 4.37 21.72
N ASP A 169 1.78 4.93 22.13
CA ASP A 169 2.27 4.91 23.52
C ASP A 169 1.69 6.02 24.41
N ASP A 170 0.85 6.93 23.89
CA ASP A 170 0.29 8.07 24.63
C ASP A 170 -1.12 7.77 25.20
N PRO A 171 -1.25 7.45 26.50
CA PRO A 171 -2.53 7.08 27.12
C PRO A 171 -3.53 8.24 27.18
N ASP A 172 -3.10 9.50 27.03
CA ASP A 172 -3.96 10.68 27.09
C ASP A 172 -4.60 11.03 25.73
N LYS A 173 -4.26 10.28 24.67
CA LYS A 173 -4.79 10.46 23.29
C LYS A 173 -5.69 9.32 22.81
N GLN A 174 -6.03 8.36 23.68
CA GLN A 174 -7.00 7.27 23.42
C GLN A 174 -8.39 7.59 23.97
#